data_AF-A0A1L7WVH1-F1
#
_entry.id   AF-A0A1L7WVH1-F1
#
_cell.length_a   1.000
_cell.length_b   1.000
_cell.length_c   1.000
_cell.angle_alpha   90.00
_cell.angle_beta   90.00
_cell.angle_gamma   90.00
#
_symmetry.space_group_name_H-M   'P 1'
#
loop_
_entity.id
_entity.type
_entity.pdbx_description
1 polymer ?
#
loop_
_entity_poly.entity_id
_entity_poly.type
_entity_poly.pdbx_seq_one_letter_code
_entity_poly.pdbx_strand_id
1 'polypeptide(L)'
;MNSTRVLLFLHVLLAATLFGIFLGGTGTFYTSDDLSPLKSAITSKDGVSNSHIEIYERFARDDHGNESQKALGQSLPSHPSMADAHAPLLAQLAMNRSQSTLEDLSVFSNSTPNLPQLATAMSLLIPRTEQQAWISNICRVHIGYLLSYFLRAITSASPIVIVVSSMWLYFSGSFFFDVGHYTLHKFSKSQSRILRNIGYLHEVHHFYFNRQLKFNERYRWQNMCFELPLELFCQLFGTWLGYLLASFASLTGPGLLSKEILVLALTFEVIRSTVVACMEGRDSNHKSYSPVVPKDPHTFLVGPEYHALHHVDPSSYIGSSFKVFDWMLGTSASLRSRRVTIFGNLGTFGVALKKELLSESVSCVEELELDSERSEESRLMTMEVLKRTDILILGSDLGRGQEMDKLVELFKTHQKAKPTHSLLLPEVWSIDTGANACPTLGHQSHGTSVERRPALERYHKRYHDDEDILYRHIVCHSRIEWFNTRPEWAAKTVMWWIRRGARSVPATFDLSAFF
;
A
#
# COMPACT_ATOMS: atom_id res chain seq x y z
N MET A 1 2.16 -14.75 -28.59
CA MET A 1 1.38 -15.90 -28.05
C MET A 1 2.23 -16.94 -27.31
N ASN A 2 3.46 -17.26 -27.75
CA ASN A 2 4.26 -18.30 -27.06
C ASN A 2 4.77 -17.87 -25.68
N SER A 3 5.17 -16.61 -25.49
CA SER A 3 5.72 -16.12 -24.22
C SER A 3 4.69 -16.08 -23.07
N THR A 4 3.44 -15.72 -23.35
CA THR A 4 2.34 -15.69 -22.35
C THR A 4 2.03 -17.08 -21.80
N ARG A 5 2.09 -18.11 -22.66
CA ARG A 5 1.84 -19.51 -22.24
C ARG A 5 2.94 -20.05 -21.34
N VAL A 6 4.20 -19.74 -21.65
CA VAL A 6 5.35 -20.11 -20.81
C VAL A 6 5.29 -19.39 -19.47
N LEU A 7 4.93 -18.11 -19.46
CA LEU A 7 4.79 -17.32 -18.23
C LEU A 7 3.68 -17.86 -17.33
N LEU A 8 2.51 -18.16 -17.90
CA LEU A 8 1.39 -18.77 -17.18
C LEU A 8 1.82 -20.12 -16.58
N PHE A 9 2.54 -20.93 -17.36
CA PHE A 9 3.08 -22.20 -16.89
C PHE A 9 4.06 -22.02 -15.72
N LEU A 10 4.96 -21.04 -15.78
CA LEU A 10 5.90 -20.74 -14.68
C LEU A 10 5.18 -20.23 -13.42
N HIS A 11 4.15 -19.40 -13.57
CA HIS A 11 3.33 -18.94 -12.44
C HIS A 11 2.58 -20.09 -11.80
N VAL A 12 1.96 -20.96 -12.61
CA VAL A 12 1.27 -22.16 -12.12
C VAL A 12 2.25 -23.10 -11.43
N LEU A 13 3.45 -23.30 -11.98
CA LEU A 13 4.48 -24.15 -11.37
C LEU A 13 4.99 -23.58 -10.04
N LEU A 14 5.26 -22.28 -9.99
CA LEU A 14 5.65 -21.59 -8.76
C LEU A 14 4.54 -21.68 -7.72
N ALA A 15 3.30 -21.37 -8.09
CA ALA A 15 2.15 -21.49 -7.21
C ALA A 15 1.98 -22.91 -6.68
N ALA A 16 2.05 -23.93 -7.53
CA ALA A 16 1.97 -25.34 -7.12
C ALA A 16 3.09 -25.75 -6.17
N THR A 17 4.32 -25.27 -6.42
CA THR A 17 5.50 -25.53 -5.56
C THR A 17 5.32 -24.88 -4.19
N LEU A 18 4.93 -23.61 -4.16
CA LEU A 18 4.65 -22.88 -2.92
C LEU A 18 3.52 -23.54 -2.15
N PHE A 19 2.44 -23.92 -2.83
CA PHE A 19 1.31 -24.61 -2.24
C PHE A 19 1.72 -25.94 -1.58
N GLY A 20 2.55 -26.74 -2.25
CA GLY A 20 3.09 -27.98 -1.70
C GLY A 20 3.94 -27.76 -0.44
N ILE A 21 4.81 -26.74 -0.45
CA ILE A 21 5.65 -26.38 0.70
C ILE A 21 4.78 -25.97 1.89
N PHE A 22 3.81 -25.07 1.67
CA PHE A 22 2.96 -24.55 2.74
C PHE A 22 2.08 -25.64 3.35
N LEU A 23 1.50 -26.52 2.53
CA LEU A 23 0.72 -27.64 3.04
C LEU A 23 1.57 -28.64 3.82
N GLY A 24 2.76 -29.00 3.31
CA GLY A 24 3.70 -29.87 4.02
C GLY A 24 4.10 -29.35 5.40
N GLY A 25 4.25 -28.02 5.54
CA GLY A 25 4.54 -27.36 6.81
C GLY A 25 3.39 -27.40 7.84
N THR A 26 2.15 -27.72 7.44
CA THR A 26 1.00 -27.88 8.37
C THR A 26 0.91 -29.27 9.00
N GLY A 27 1.95 -30.11 8.84
CA GLY A 27 2.01 -31.45 9.41
C GLY A 27 1.18 -32.49 8.67
N THR A 28 0.76 -32.23 7.43
CA THR A 28 0.17 -33.27 6.57
C THR A 28 1.27 -34.14 6.00
N PHE A 29 1.65 -35.20 6.73
CA PHE A 29 2.10 -36.38 6.02
C PHE A 29 0.89 -36.89 5.25
N TYR A 30 0.92 -36.83 3.92
CA TYR A 30 0.08 -37.69 3.12
C TYR A 30 0.39 -39.11 3.58
N THR A 31 -0.53 -39.74 4.30
CA THR A 31 -0.45 -41.18 4.50
C THR A 31 -0.42 -41.80 3.11
N SER A 32 0.47 -42.77 2.91
CA SER A 32 0.70 -43.49 1.65
C SER A 32 -0.57 -43.85 0.86
N ASP A 33 -1.69 -44.01 1.57
CA ASP A 33 -2.99 -44.44 1.05
C ASP A 33 -3.72 -43.38 0.18
N ASP A 34 -3.51 -42.08 0.39
CA ASP A 34 -4.20 -41.01 -0.35
C ASP A 34 -3.64 -40.78 -1.77
N LEU A 35 -2.45 -41.30 -2.06
CA LEU A 35 -1.83 -41.24 -3.40
C LEU A 35 -2.14 -42.47 -4.27
N SER A 36 -2.95 -43.42 -3.77
CA SER A 36 -3.34 -44.63 -4.51
C SER A 36 -3.97 -44.36 -5.90
N PRO A 37 -4.78 -43.31 -6.13
CA PRO A 37 -5.33 -43.04 -7.45
C PRO A 37 -4.24 -42.54 -8.43
N LEU A 38 -3.29 -41.72 -7.95
CA LEU A 38 -2.20 -41.19 -8.77
C LEU A 38 -1.19 -42.29 -9.13
N LYS A 39 -0.89 -43.19 -8.18
CA LYS A 39 -0.06 -44.38 -8.43
C LYS A 39 -0.72 -45.29 -9.48
N SER A 40 -2.02 -45.55 -9.37
CA SER A 40 -2.75 -46.40 -10.34
C SER A 40 -2.80 -45.80 -11.76
N ALA A 41 -2.89 -44.47 -11.88
CA ALA A 41 -2.88 -43.79 -13.17
C ALA A 41 -1.50 -43.84 -13.86
N ILE A 42 -0.42 -43.93 -13.07
CA ILE A 42 0.96 -44.03 -13.56
C ILE A 42 1.34 -45.48 -13.88
N THR A 43 0.91 -46.46 -13.07
CA THR A 43 1.23 -47.88 -13.29
C THR A 43 0.37 -48.57 -14.36
N SER A 44 -0.75 -47.96 -14.78
CA SER A 44 -1.67 -48.56 -15.76
C SER A 44 -1.16 -48.55 -17.20
N LYS A 45 -0.05 -47.87 -17.55
CA LYS A 45 0.32 -47.66 -18.96
C LYS A 45 1.63 -48.22 -19.46
N ASP A 46 2.55 -48.66 -18.60
CA ASP A 46 3.80 -49.26 -19.07
C ASP A 46 4.14 -50.49 -18.24
N GLY A 47 4.09 -51.65 -18.90
CA GLY A 47 4.63 -52.91 -18.38
C GLY A 47 6.17 -52.86 -18.36
N VAL A 48 6.74 -52.02 -17.50
CA VAL A 48 8.18 -51.90 -17.30
C VAL A 48 8.52 -52.29 -15.85
N SER A 49 9.42 -53.27 -15.76
CA SER A 49 9.93 -53.93 -14.57
C SER A 49 10.40 -52.98 -13.47
N ASN A 50 10.00 -53.30 -12.23
CA ASN A 50 10.51 -52.72 -10.99
C ASN A 50 11.99 -53.04 -10.79
N SER A 51 12.87 -52.09 -11.11
CA SER A 51 14.24 -52.07 -10.62
C SER A 51 14.79 -50.65 -10.70
N HIS A 52 14.40 -49.76 -9.77
CA HIS A 52 15.11 -48.51 -9.42
C HIS A 52 14.32 -47.73 -8.35
N ILE A 53 14.09 -48.31 -7.18
CA ILE A 53 13.66 -47.57 -5.98
C ILE A 53 14.48 -48.09 -4.80
N GLU A 54 15.75 -47.70 -4.74
CA GLU A 54 16.63 -48.03 -3.60
C GLU A 54 17.72 -46.98 -3.35
N ILE A 55 17.46 -45.70 -3.68
CA ILE A 55 18.47 -44.62 -3.54
C ILE A 55 18.06 -43.50 -2.57
N TYR A 56 16.86 -43.53 -1.97
CA TYR A 56 16.41 -42.42 -1.10
C TYR A 56 16.47 -42.66 0.42
N GLU A 57 16.95 -43.80 0.91
CA GLU A 57 17.02 -44.10 2.36
C GLU A 57 18.41 -43.91 3.01
N ARG A 58 19.35 -43.20 2.36
CA ARG A 58 20.75 -43.11 2.84
C ARG A 58 21.25 -41.74 3.29
N PHE A 59 20.38 -40.88 3.80
CA PHE A 59 20.78 -39.59 4.40
C PHE A 59 20.20 -39.28 5.79
N ALA A 60 19.70 -40.29 6.49
CA ALA A 60 19.27 -40.16 7.89
C ALA A 60 20.02 -41.16 8.77
N ARG A 61 21.22 -40.77 9.23
CA ARG A 61 21.96 -41.21 10.43
C ARG A 61 23.45 -40.99 10.20
N ASP A 62 24.00 -39.96 10.82
CA ASP A 62 24.99 -40.16 11.87
C ASP A 62 25.31 -38.84 12.58
N ASP A 63 25.80 -39.02 13.79
CA ASP A 63 25.53 -38.27 15.01
C ASP A 63 26.79 -37.55 15.52
N HIS A 64 26.60 -36.61 16.45
CA HIS A 64 27.52 -36.14 17.51
C HIS A 64 28.95 -35.65 17.14
N GLY A 65 29.31 -34.39 17.44
CA GLY A 65 29.69 -33.85 18.76
C GLY A 65 30.97 -33.00 18.56
N ASN A 66 31.45 -32.09 19.40
CA ASN A 66 31.15 -31.65 20.75
C ASN A 66 31.85 -30.27 20.97
N GLU A 67 31.32 -29.47 21.89
CA GLU A 67 31.95 -28.45 22.77
C GLU A 67 33.08 -27.49 22.30
N SER A 68 32.87 -26.18 22.52
CA SER A 68 33.60 -25.48 23.60
C SER A 68 33.05 -24.07 23.90
N GLN A 69 32.88 -23.80 25.19
CA GLN A 69 32.61 -22.49 25.79
C GLN A 69 33.80 -21.52 25.63
N LYS A 70 33.52 -20.22 25.47
CA LYS A 70 34.28 -19.18 26.19
C LYS A 70 33.51 -17.86 26.27
N ALA A 71 33.68 -17.24 27.43
CA ALA A 71 32.90 -16.15 27.98
C ALA A 71 33.51 -14.76 27.76
N LEU A 72 32.68 -13.74 28.05
CA LEU A 72 32.97 -12.39 28.55
C LEU A 72 33.82 -11.41 27.72
N GLY A 73 33.33 -10.17 27.61
CA GLY A 73 34.16 -9.01 27.32
C GLY A 73 33.40 -7.75 26.91
N GLN A 74 32.98 -6.96 27.90
CA GLN A 74 32.52 -5.57 27.74
C GLN A 74 33.64 -4.66 27.24
N SER A 75 33.33 -3.66 26.38
CA SER A 75 33.75 -2.24 26.55
C SER A 75 33.37 -1.35 25.35
N LEU A 76 32.48 -0.37 25.58
CA LEU A 76 32.60 1.00 25.04
C LEU A 76 33.67 1.75 25.86
N PRO A 77 34.27 2.90 25.45
CA PRO A 77 33.68 4.08 24.78
C PRO A 77 34.62 4.61 23.64
N SER A 78 34.54 5.78 23.00
CA SER A 78 34.04 7.14 23.29
C SER A 78 34.05 7.99 21.99
N HIS A 79 33.15 8.98 21.91
CA HIS A 79 33.23 10.13 20.99
C HIS A 79 34.42 11.06 21.31
N PRO A 80 34.86 11.90 20.35
CA PRO A 80 34.63 13.35 20.42
C PRO A 80 34.03 13.89 19.08
N SER A 81 33.00 14.74 19.10
CA SER A 81 33.00 16.21 19.25
C SER A 81 33.46 17.00 18.01
N MET A 82 32.51 17.80 17.48
CA MET A 82 32.55 19.15 16.84
C MET A 82 33.91 19.73 16.40
N ALA A 83 34.10 20.51 15.34
CA ALA A 83 33.28 21.38 14.48
C ALA A 83 33.98 21.43 13.08
N ASP A 84 33.42 21.91 11.97
CA ASP A 84 33.15 23.32 11.68
C ASP A 84 32.43 23.47 10.34
N ALA A 85 31.76 24.61 10.22
CA ALA A 85 31.03 25.09 9.06
C ALA A 85 31.90 25.25 7.81
N HIS A 86 31.30 25.10 6.62
CA HIS A 86 31.40 26.02 5.47
C HIS A 86 30.64 25.42 4.27
N ALA A 87 29.48 25.99 3.96
CA ALA A 87 28.98 26.15 2.59
C ALA A 87 29.34 27.58 2.14
N PRO A 88 29.28 28.00 0.85
CA PRO A 88 28.61 27.35 -0.28
C PRO A 88 29.40 27.40 -1.61
N LEU A 89 29.31 26.38 -2.45
CA LEU A 89 29.38 26.46 -3.92
C LEU A 89 29.35 25.03 -4.47
N LEU A 90 28.32 24.66 -5.24
CA LEU A 90 28.39 23.67 -6.32
C LEU A 90 27.00 23.46 -6.94
N ALA A 91 26.46 24.53 -7.51
CA ALA A 91 25.38 24.47 -8.48
C ALA A 91 25.95 24.75 -9.87
N GLN A 92 26.81 23.87 -10.40
CA GLN A 92 27.21 23.91 -11.84
C GLN A 92 28.01 22.70 -12.36
N LEU A 93 27.88 21.49 -11.79
CA LEU A 93 28.55 20.28 -12.33
C LEU A 93 27.64 19.05 -12.40
N ALA A 94 26.35 19.25 -12.69
CA ALA A 94 25.38 18.17 -12.91
C ALA A 94 24.73 18.24 -14.30
N MET A 95 25.51 18.49 -15.34
CA MET A 95 25.15 18.21 -16.74
C MET A 95 26.45 18.03 -17.54
N ASN A 96 27.01 16.82 -17.52
CA ASN A 96 27.90 16.23 -18.55
C ASN A 96 28.65 14.99 -18.01
N ARG A 97 27.91 14.01 -17.48
CA ARG A 97 28.49 12.69 -17.20
C ARG A 97 27.43 11.60 -17.16
N SER A 98 27.11 11.04 -18.32
CA SER A 98 26.72 9.63 -18.49
C SER A 98 26.32 9.35 -19.94
N GLN A 99 27.32 9.24 -20.83
CA GLN A 99 27.14 8.54 -22.10
C GLN A 99 28.35 7.68 -22.51
N SER A 100 29.34 7.51 -21.63
CA SER A 100 30.53 6.71 -21.91
C SER A 100 30.86 5.83 -20.71
N THR A 101 30.06 4.78 -20.50
CA THR A 101 30.38 3.58 -19.67
C THR A 101 29.19 2.61 -19.75
N LEU A 102 28.83 2.21 -20.97
CA LEU A 102 27.85 1.15 -21.22
C LEU A 102 28.21 0.32 -22.46
N GLU A 103 29.49 0.29 -22.83
CA GLU A 103 30.00 -0.59 -23.91
C GLU A 103 30.78 -1.81 -23.36
N ASP A 104 31.25 -1.77 -22.11
CA ASP A 104 32.13 -2.83 -21.54
C ASP A 104 31.40 -3.99 -20.82
N LEU A 105 30.09 -4.14 -20.96
CA LEU A 105 29.35 -5.31 -20.46
C LEU A 105 28.84 -6.24 -21.58
N SER A 106 29.31 -6.06 -22.81
CA SER A 106 28.90 -6.84 -23.99
C SER A 106 29.70 -8.13 -24.26
N VAL A 107 30.71 -8.46 -23.43
CA VAL A 107 31.66 -9.56 -23.71
C VAL A 107 31.34 -10.89 -22.98
N PHE A 108 30.31 -10.96 -22.13
CA PHE A 108 29.84 -12.22 -21.52
C PHE A 108 28.48 -12.69 -22.08
N SER A 109 28.38 -12.79 -23.40
CA SER A 109 27.21 -13.34 -24.09
C SER A 109 27.66 -14.14 -25.30
N ASN A 110 28.13 -15.37 -25.11
CA ASN A 110 28.21 -16.38 -26.17
C ASN A 110 28.40 -17.76 -25.54
N SER A 111 27.28 -18.40 -25.15
CA SER A 111 27.10 -19.87 -25.00
C SER A 111 25.93 -20.27 -24.09
N THR A 112 24.91 -19.42 -23.90
CA THR A 112 23.60 -19.91 -23.41
C THR A 112 22.76 -20.30 -24.62
N PRO A 113 22.25 -21.55 -24.71
CA PRO A 113 21.32 -21.91 -25.77
C PRO A 113 20.11 -20.97 -25.66
N ASN A 114 19.74 -20.37 -26.79
CA ASN A 114 18.57 -19.50 -26.88
C ASN A 114 17.37 -20.23 -26.26
N LEU A 115 16.86 -19.73 -25.13
CA LEU A 115 15.65 -20.25 -24.46
C LEU A 115 14.48 -20.54 -25.42
N PRO A 116 14.26 -19.73 -26.49
CA PRO A 116 13.28 -20.04 -27.53
C PRO A 116 13.54 -21.35 -28.28
N GLN A 117 14.80 -21.73 -28.51
CA GLN A 117 15.18 -22.99 -29.17
C GLN A 117 14.97 -24.18 -28.23
N LEU A 118 15.21 -24.05 -26.92
CA LEU A 118 14.94 -25.11 -25.94
C LEU A 118 13.43 -25.37 -25.80
N ALA A 119 12.62 -24.31 -25.74
CA ALA A 119 11.15 -24.43 -25.73
C ALA A 119 10.59 -25.00 -27.05
N THR A 120 11.23 -24.67 -28.18
CA THR A 120 10.87 -25.23 -29.49
C THR A 120 11.25 -26.72 -29.58
N ALA A 121 12.42 -27.11 -29.05
CA ALA A 121 12.85 -28.51 -29.01
C ALA A 121 11.97 -29.36 -28.09
N MET A 122 11.57 -28.85 -26.91
CA MET A 122 10.65 -29.56 -26.02
C MET A 122 9.23 -29.67 -26.57
N SER A 123 8.76 -28.70 -27.36
CA SER A 123 7.43 -28.75 -27.98
C SER A 123 7.36 -29.66 -29.22
N LEU A 124 8.51 -30.09 -29.77
CA LEU A 124 8.58 -31.05 -30.87
C LEU A 124 8.61 -32.52 -30.42
N LEU A 125 8.87 -32.79 -29.12
CA LEU A 125 9.05 -34.14 -28.59
C LEU A 125 7.76 -34.83 -28.10
N ILE A 126 6.66 -34.09 -27.96
CA ILE A 126 5.38 -34.65 -27.51
C ILE A 126 4.33 -34.38 -28.59
N PRO A 127 3.68 -35.41 -29.16
CA PRO A 127 2.56 -35.23 -30.07
C PRO A 127 1.53 -34.29 -29.45
N ARG A 128 1.07 -33.29 -30.22
CA ARG A 128 0.13 -32.25 -29.76
C ARG A 128 -1.14 -32.84 -29.11
N THR A 129 -1.55 -34.03 -29.55
CA THR A 129 -2.68 -34.81 -29.02
C THR A 129 -2.40 -35.39 -27.63
N GLU A 130 -1.20 -35.91 -27.37
CA GLU A 130 -0.78 -36.44 -26.07
C GLU A 130 -0.61 -35.31 -25.05
N GLN A 131 -0.04 -34.19 -25.48
CA GLN A 131 0.09 -33.00 -24.62
C GLN A 131 -1.30 -32.48 -24.19
N GLN A 132 -2.27 -32.43 -25.11
CA GLN A 132 -3.64 -32.03 -24.80
C GLN A 132 -4.34 -33.01 -23.84
N ALA A 133 -4.17 -34.32 -24.04
CA ALA A 133 -4.74 -35.34 -23.16
C ALA A 133 -4.14 -35.27 -21.75
N TRP A 134 -2.82 -35.09 -21.65
CA TRP A 134 -2.12 -34.94 -20.38
C TRP A 134 -2.58 -33.68 -19.61
N ILE A 135 -2.64 -32.52 -20.28
CA ILE A 135 -3.16 -31.29 -19.68
C ILE A 135 -4.61 -31.48 -19.23
N SER A 136 -5.47 -32.10 -20.05
CA SER A 136 -6.87 -32.34 -19.70
C SER A 136 -7.00 -33.20 -18.44
N ASN A 137 -6.20 -34.26 -18.32
CA ASN A 137 -6.22 -35.14 -17.16
C ASN A 137 -5.76 -34.44 -15.88
N ILE A 138 -4.66 -33.68 -15.96
CA ILE A 138 -4.17 -32.86 -14.84
C ILE A 138 -5.23 -31.86 -14.40
N CYS A 139 -5.83 -31.12 -15.33
CA CYS A 139 -6.90 -30.19 -15.00
C CYS A 139 -8.08 -30.88 -14.31
N ARG A 140 -8.55 -32.03 -14.81
CA ARG A 140 -9.66 -32.77 -14.18
C ARG A 140 -9.34 -33.20 -12.76
N VAL A 141 -8.15 -33.74 -12.53
CA VAL A 141 -7.71 -34.20 -11.22
C VAL A 141 -7.63 -33.03 -10.23
N HIS A 142 -6.98 -31.94 -10.60
CA HIS A 142 -6.88 -30.77 -9.72
C HIS A 142 -8.22 -30.09 -9.47
N ILE A 143 -9.08 -29.96 -10.49
CA ILE A 143 -10.44 -29.44 -10.33
C ILE A 143 -11.24 -30.33 -9.37
N GLY A 144 -11.13 -31.66 -9.50
CA GLY A 144 -11.77 -32.61 -8.59
C GLY A 144 -11.33 -32.43 -7.14
N TYR A 145 -10.03 -32.28 -6.91
CA TYR A 145 -9.49 -31.99 -5.56
C TYR A 145 -10.00 -30.65 -5.03
N LEU A 146 -9.91 -29.57 -5.80
CA LEU A 146 -10.40 -28.26 -5.38
C LEU A 146 -11.90 -28.28 -5.06
N LEU A 147 -12.70 -28.97 -5.87
CA LEU A 147 -14.13 -29.14 -5.61
C LEU A 147 -14.37 -29.93 -4.32
N SER A 148 -13.58 -30.98 -4.06
CA SER A 148 -13.69 -31.74 -2.80
C SER A 148 -13.35 -30.89 -1.58
N TYR A 149 -12.31 -30.05 -1.67
CA TYR A 149 -11.95 -29.11 -0.60
C TYR A 149 -13.04 -28.07 -0.37
N PHE A 150 -13.60 -27.54 -1.46
CA PHE A 150 -14.72 -26.61 -1.42
C PHE A 150 -15.93 -27.24 -0.71
N LEU A 151 -16.35 -28.43 -1.16
CA LEU A 151 -17.47 -29.15 -0.56
C LEU A 151 -17.24 -29.47 0.92
N ARG A 152 -16.03 -29.88 1.29
CA ARG A 152 -15.67 -30.12 2.69
C ARG A 152 -15.72 -28.84 3.52
N ALA A 153 -15.18 -27.73 3.02
CA ALA A 153 -15.21 -26.45 3.74
C ALA A 153 -16.64 -25.95 3.99
N ILE A 154 -17.53 -26.04 3.00
CA ILE A 154 -18.92 -25.57 3.15
C ILE A 154 -19.78 -26.50 4.02
N THR A 155 -19.39 -27.77 4.16
CA THR A 155 -20.12 -28.75 4.98
C THR A 155 -19.57 -28.87 6.41
N SER A 156 -18.31 -28.52 6.64
CA SER A 156 -17.64 -28.67 7.94
C SER A 156 -17.78 -27.47 8.86
N ALA A 157 -18.22 -26.32 8.34
CA ALA A 157 -18.31 -25.07 9.09
C ALA A 157 -19.61 -24.31 8.75
N SER A 158 -20.06 -23.48 9.71
CA SER A 158 -21.17 -22.58 9.44
C SER A 158 -20.76 -21.51 8.40
N PRO A 159 -21.70 -20.95 7.62
CA PRO A 159 -21.39 -19.91 6.64
C PRO A 159 -20.67 -18.70 7.25
N ILE A 160 -21.02 -18.31 8.48
CA ILE A 160 -20.38 -17.19 9.19
C ILE A 160 -18.92 -17.51 9.48
N VAL A 161 -18.62 -18.72 9.95
CA VAL A 161 -17.25 -19.17 10.23
C VAL A 161 -16.43 -19.14 8.95
N ILE A 162 -16.97 -19.61 7.83
CA ILE A 162 -16.28 -19.59 6.53
C ILE A 162 -15.95 -18.15 6.14
N VAL A 163 -16.93 -17.24 6.20
CA VAL A 163 -16.74 -15.83 5.84
C VAL A 163 -15.68 -15.18 6.74
N VAL A 164 -15.81 -15.28 8.06
CA VAL A 164 -14.87 -14.66 9.02
C VAL A 164 -13.47 -15.25 8.87
N SER A 165 -13.37 -16.57 8.69
CA SER A 165 -12.11 -17.27 8.48
C SER A 165 -11.43 -16.83 7.19
N SER A 166 -12.17 -16.76 6.08
CA SER A 166 -11.65 -16.28 4.81
C SER A 166 -11.23 -14.81 4.88
N MET A 167 -12.01 -13.96 5.57
CA MET A 167 -11.64 -12.56 5.81
C MET A 167 -10.35 -12.45 6.62
N TRP A 168 -10.19 -13.23 7.69
CA TRP A 168 -8.97 -13.25 8.51
C TRP A 168 -7.74 -13.65 7.69
N LEU A 169 -7.85 -14.74 6.93
CA LEU A 169 -6.76 -15.26 6.09
C LEU A 169 -6.37 -14.24 5.01
N TYR A 170 -7.34 -13.74 4.27
CA TYR A 170 -7.10 -12.74 3.21
C TYR A 170 -6.52 -11.43 3.78
N PHE A 171 -7.02 -10.98 4.93
CA PHE A 171 -6.46 -9.85 5.66
C PHE A 171 -5.00 -10.09 6.04
N SER A 172 -4.67 -11.27 6.56
CA SER A 172 -3.30 -11.63 6.97
C SER A 172 -2.34 -11.63 5.78
N GLY A 173 -2.75 -12.20 4.63
CA GLY A 173 -1.99 -12.17 3.38
C GLY A 173 -1.75 -10.75 2.86
N SER A 174 -2.80 -9.94 2.80
CA SER A 174 -2.71 -8.55 2.36
C SER A 174 -1.84 -7.70 3.29
N PHE A 175 -2.02 -7.81 4.61
CA PHE A 175 -1.24 -7.04 5.58
C PHE A 175 0.26 -7.41 5.52
N PHE A 176 0.59 -8.69 5.34
CA PHE A 176 1.98 -9.11 5.16
C PHE A 176 2.58 -8.54 3.87
N PHE A 177 1.82 -8.53 2.77
CA PHE A 177 2.24 -7.86 1.56
C PHE A 177 2.45 -6.36 1.77
N ASP A 178 1.60 -5.66 2.51
CA ASP A 178 1.77 -4.23 2.80
C ASP A 178 3.08 -3.94 3.53
N VAL A 179 3.45 -4.78 4.52
CA VAL A 179 4.74 -4.70 5.21
C VAL A 179 5.90 -4.92 4.24
N GLY A 180 5.81 -5.95 3.38
CA GLY A 180 6.80 -6.23 2.36
C GLY A 180 6.94 -5.07 1.37
N HIS A 181 5.82 -4.54 0.90
CA HIS A 181 5.70 -3.42 -0.02
C HIS A 181 6.36 -2.16 0.55
N TYR A 182 6.05 -1.79 1.80
CA TYR A 182 6.73 -0.71 2.50
C TYR A 182 8.25 -0.90 2.56
N THR A 183 8.69 -2.10 2.95
CA THR A 183 10.12 -2.42 3.08
C THR A 183 10.83 -2.36 1.73
N LEU A 184 10.19 -2.82 0.65
CA LEU A 184 10.74 -2.74 -0.72
C LEU A 184 10.95 -1.29 -1.16
N HIS A 185 10.03 -0.38 -0.82
CA HIS A 185 10.20 1.07 -1.02
C HIS A 185 11.34 1.67 -0.20
N LYS A 186 11.58 1.17 1.02
CA LYS A 186 12.75 1.61 1.81
C LYS A 186 14.05 1.06 1.23
N PHE A 187 14.02 -0.18 0.74
CA PHE A 187 15.16 -0.86 0.15
C PHE A 187 15.61 -0.21 -1.16
N SER A 188 14.70 0.24 -2.02
CA SER A 188 15.05 0.96 -3.26
C SER A 188 15.82 2.26 -3.01
N LYS A 189 15.61 2.88 -1.84
CA LYS A 189 16.30 4.10 -1.39
C LYS A 189 17.54 3.84 -0.52
N SER A 190 17.85 2.57 -0.24
CA SER A 190 18.96 2.21 0.64
C SER A 190 20.34 2.50 0.01
N GLN A 191 21.34 2.77 0.84
CA GLN A 191 22.72 2.90 0.38
C GLN A 191 23.31 1.55 -0.06
N SER A 192 22.84 0.43 0.52
CA SER A 192 23.29 -0.91 0.17
C SER A 192 22.81 -1.34 -1.21
N ARG A 193 23.73 -1.80 -2.07
CA ARG A 193 23.43 -2.28 -3.43
C ARG A 193 22.52 -3.51 -3.42
N ILE A 194 22.71 -4.42 -2.47
CA ILE A 194 21.89 -5.64 -2.36
C ILE A 194 20.45 -5.28 -2.05
N LEU A 195 20.22 -4.43 -1.04
CA LEU A 195 18.88 -3.97 -0.69
C LEU A 195 18.24 -3.22 -1.87
N ARG A 196 18.98 -2.33 -2.54
CA ARG A 196 18.49 -1.64 -3.73
C ARG A 196 18.03 -2.59 -4.82
N ASN A 197 18.78 -3.66 -5.08
CA ASN A 197 18.42 -4.67 -6.07
C ASN A 197 17.14 -5.42 -5.69
N ILE A 198 16.91 -5.67 -4.40
CA ILE A 198 15.66 -6.27 -3.91
C ILE A 198 14.51 -5.29 -4.08
N GLY A 199 14.67 -4.02 -3.68
CA GLY A 199 13.67 -2.97 -3.86
C GLY A 199 13.32 -2.71 -5.33
N TYR A 200 14.28 -2.89 -6.24
CA TYR A 200 14.09 -2.76 -7.69
C TYR A 200 13.01 -3.71 -8.23
N LEU A 201 12.83 -4.89 -7.63
CA LEU A 201 11.80 -5.85 -8.05
C LEU A 201 10.40 -5.23 -8.02
N HIS A 202 10.13 -4.39 -7.01
CA HIS A 202 8.88 -3.64 -6.92
C HIS A 202 8.94 -2.30 -7.69
N GLU A 203 10.10 -1.67 -7.83
CA GLU A 203 10.21 -0.42 -8.61
C GLU A 203 9.85 -0.62 -10.09
N VAL A 204 10.08 -1.81 -10.65
CA VAL A 204 9.62 -2.20 -11.99
C VAL A 204 8.12 -1.98 -12.19
N HIS A 205 7.32 -2.20 -11.14
CA HIS A 205 5.88 -1.96 -11.18
C HIS A 205 5.54 -0.48 -11.31
N HIS A 206 6.26 0.39 -10.59
CA HIS A 206 6.18 1.85 -10.75
C HIS A 206 6.74 2.34 -12.09
N PHE A 207 7.56 1.56 -12.79
CA PHE A 207 7.95 1.85 -14.16
C PHE A 207 6.91 1.39 -15.18
N TYR A 208 6.24 0.27 -14.91
CA TYR A 208 5.15 -0.25 -15.72
C TYR A 208 3.91 0.62 -15.62
N PHE A 209 3.46 0.99 -14.42
CA PHE A 209 2.41 1.97 -14.21
C PHE A 209 3.03 3.17 -13.49
N ASN A 210 3.22 4.26 -14.23
CA ASN A 210 4.08 5.35 -13.75
C ASN A 210 3.34 6.36 -12.85
N ARG A 211 4.10 7.31 -12.29
CA ARG A 211 3.58 8.42 -11.47
C ARG A 211 2.60 9.34 -12.19
N GLN A 212 2.53 9.25 -13.53
CA GLN A 212 1.53 9.93 -14.36
C GLN A 212 0.31 9.06 -14.66
N LEU A 213 0.22 7.89 -14.01
CA LEU A 213 -0.86 6.90 -14.11
C LEU A 213 -1.01 6.37 -15.54
N LYS A 214 0.11 6.22 -16.24
CA LYS A 214 0.17 5.67 -17.60
C LYS A 214 0.95 4.35 -17.61
N PHE A 215 0.42 3.39 -18.35
CA PHE A 215 1.11 2.14 -18.61
C PHE A 215 2.26 2.31 -19.59
N ASN A 216 3.39 1.69 -19.30
CA ASN A 216 4.59 1.66 -20.12
C ASN A 216 4.90 0.22 -20.53
N GLU A 217 4.52 -0.10 -21.77
CA GLU A 217 4.67 -1.45 -22.33
C GLU A 217 6.10 -1.99 -22.32
N ARG A 218 7.12 -1.13 -22.22
CA ARG A 218 8.53 -1.53 -22.08
C ARG A 218 8.78 -2.39 -20.83
N TYR A 219 8.06 -2.13 -19.74
CA TYR A 219 8.25 -2.79 -18.45
C TYR A 219 7.23 -3.88 -18.18
N ARG A 220 6.29 -4.13 -19.11
CA ARG A 220 5.21 -5.11 -18.95
C ARG A 220 5.73 -6.48 -18.58
N TRP A 221 6.75 -6.96 -19.31
CA TRP A 221 7.29 -8.30 -19.07
C TRP A 221 7.99 -8.40 -17.71
N GLN A 222 8.80 -7.40 -17.35
CA GLN A 222 9.46 -7.37 -16.05
C GLN A 222 8.45 -7.30 -14.91
N ASN A 223 7.38 -6.50 -15.04
CA ASN A 223 6.30 -6.44 -14.04
C ASN A 223 5.68 -7.82 -13.82
N MET A 224 5.31 -8.50 -14.91
CA MET A 224 4.73 -9.84 -14.82
C MET A 224 5.70 -10.92 -14.31
N CYS A 225 7.00 -10.79 -14.54
CA CYS A 225 7.97 -11.82 -14.15
C CYS A 225 8.58 -11.60 -12.77
N PHE A 226 8.56 -10.38 -12.25
CA PHE A 226 9.22 -10.04 -11.00
C PHE A 226 8.24 -9.58 -9.94
N GLU A 227 7.37 -8.62 -10.26
CA GLU A 227 6.49 -8.05 -9.26
C GLU A 227 5.30 -8.98 -8.97
N LEU A 228 4.58 -9.50 -9.99
CA LEU A 228 3.40 -10.33 -9.73
C LEU A 228 3.73 -11.60 -8.92
N PRO A 229 4.83 -12.33 -9.21
CA PRO A 229 5.26 -13.44 -8.37
C PRO A 229 5.64 -13.03 -6.96
N LEU A 230 6.23 -11.84 -6.79
CA LEU A 230 6.60 -11.30 -5.48
C LEU A 230 5.35 -10.96 -4.65
N GLU A 231 4.37 -10.29 -5.25
CA GLU A 231 3.07 -10.02 -4.62
C GLU A 231 2.41 -11.32 -4.18
N LEU A 232 2.27 -12.28 -5.11
CA LEU A 232 1.66 -13.59 -4.83
C LEU A 232 2.41 -14.32 -3.72
N PHE A 233 3.73 -14.35 -3.76
CA PHE A 233 4.54 -15.01 -2.72
C PHE A 233 4.29 -14.38 -1.33
N CYS A 234 4.32 -13.06 -1.23
CA CYS A 234 4.05 -12.35 0.02
C CYS A 234 2.64 -12.65 0.55
N GLN A 235 1.63 -12.65 -0.32
CA GLN A 235 0.26 -12.94 0.08
C GLN A 235 0.08 -14.37 0.57
N LEU A 236 0.55 -15.37 -0.20
CA LEU A 236 0.46 -16.78 0.20
C LEU A 236 1.19 -17.04 1.52
N PHE A 237 2.38 -16.47 1.68
CA PHE A 237 3.16 -16.59 2.91
C PHE A 237 2.45 -15.93 4.10
N GLY A 238 1.90 -14.72 3.92
CA GLY A 238 1.14 -14.01 4.95
C GLY A 238 -0.14 -14.74 5.35
N THR A 239 -0.87 -15.31 4.37
CA THR A 239 -2.07 -16.11 4.59
C THR A 239 -1.76 -17.39 5.37
N TRP A 240 -0.67 -18.08 5.01
CA TRP A 240 -0.18 -19.24 5.77
C TRP A 240 0.25 -18.86 7.19
N LEU A 241 0.98 -17.76 7.38
CA LEU A 241 1.37 -17.28 8.70
C LEU A 241 0.15 -16.89 9.55
N GLY A 242 -0.87 -16.27 8.95
CA GLY A 242 -2.14 -15.97 9.60
C GLY A 242 -2.88 -17.21 10.08
N TYR A 243 -2.82 -18.30 9.31
CA TYR A 243 -3.32 -19.61 9.76
C TYR A 243 -2.51 -20.16 10.94
N LEU A 244 -1.18 -20.10 10.90
CA LEU A 244 -0.33 -20.55 12.02
C LEU A 244 -0.59 -19.75 13.29
N LEU A 245 -0.76 -18.43 13.19
CA LEU A 245 -1.10 -17.57 14.32
C LEU A 245 -2.46 -17.93 14.91
N ALA A 246 -3.48 -18.17 14.07
CA ALA A 246 -4.77 -18.65 14.53
C ALA A 246 -4.67 -20.04 15.18
N SER A 247 -3.83 -20.93 14.64
CA SER A 247 -3.59 -22.26 15.21
C SER A 247 -2.90 -22.17 16.56
N PHE A 248 -1.91 -21.29 16.70
CA PHE A 248 -1.24 -21.01 17.98
C PHE A 248 -2.22 -20.47 19.02
N ALA A 249 -3.16 -19.63 18.59
CA ALA A 249 -4.25 -19.12 19.42
C ALA A 249 -5.41 -20.11 19.65
N SER A 250 -5.30 -21.37 19.21
CA SER A 250 -6.36 -22.39 19.31
C SER A 250 -7.68 -21.99 18.64
N LEU A 251 -7.62 -21.21 17.56
CA LEU A 251 -8.75 -20.80 16.73
C LEU A 251 -8.93 -21.67 15.47
N THR A 252 -8.21 -22.79 15.38
CA THR A 252 -8.32 -23.78 14.30
C THR A 252 -9.03 -25.04 14.76
N GLY A 253 -9.70 -25.73 13.85
CA GLY A 253 -10.36 -27.01 14.12
C GLY A 253 -11.75 -27.15 13.49
N PRO A 254 -12.45 -28.26 13.76
CA PRO A 254 -13.81 -28.49 13.25
C PRO A 254 -14.76 -27.37 13.72
N GLY A 255 -15.49 -26.78 12.77
CA GLY A 255 -16.40 -25.66 13.06
C GLY A 255 -15.73 -24.29 13.28
N LEU A 256 -14.40 -24.19 13.13
CA LEU A 256 -13.62 -22.94 13.16
C LEU A 256 -12.79 -22.78 11.88
N LEU A 257 -11.60 -22.15 11.96
CA LEU A 257 -10.67 -22.01 10.84
C LEU A 257 -10.09 -23.40 10.48
N SER A 258 -10.58 -24.00 9.39
CA SER A 258 -10.15 -25.32 8.95
C SER A 258 -9.05 -25.24 7.88
N LYS A 259 -8.33 -26.36 7.68
CA LYS A 259 -7.32 -26.48 6.61
C LYS A 259 -7.93 -26.34 5.23
N GLU A 260 -9.16 -26.80 5.05
CA GLU A 260 -9.90 -26.68 3.79
C GLU A 260 -10.14 -25.20 3.45
N ILE A 261 -10.49 -24.37 4.45
CA ILE A 261 -10.66 -22.93 4.24
C ILE A 261 -9.32 -22.27 3.86
N LEU A 262 -8.22 -22.68 4.50
CA LEU A 262 -6.87 -22.22 4.11
C LEU A 262 -6.55 -22.56 2.65
N VAL A 263 -6.74 -23.82 2.25
CA VAL A 263 -6.51 -24.29 0.87
C VAL A 263 -7.33 -23.45 -0.13
N LEU A 264 -8.59 -23.17 0.19
CA LEU A 264 -9.45 -22.34 -0.65
C LEU A 264 -8.96 -20.89 -0.75
N ALA A 265 -8.53 -20.28 0.37
CA ALA A 265 -7.99 -18.92 0.37
C ALA A 265 -6.72 -18.81 -0.48
N LEU A 266 -5.76 -19.72 -0.28
CA LEU A 266 -4.53 -19.79 -1.08
C LEU A 266 -4.84 -20.03 -2.57
N THR A 267 -5.80 -20.91 -2.88
CA THR A 267 -6.23 -21.16 -4.26
C THR A 267 -6.83 -19.91 -4.88
N PHE A 268 -7.67 -19.20 -4.15
CA PHE A 268 -8.27 -17.94 -4.61
C PHE A 268 -7.20 -16.89 -4.93
N GLU A 269 -6.19 -16.72 -4.08
CA GLU A 269 -5.07 -15.79 -4.32
C GLU A 269 -4.28 -16.15 -5.59
N VAL A 270 -3.98 -17.44 -5.80
CA VAL A 270 -3.33 -17.94 -7.02
C VAL A 270 -4.18 -17.65 -8.26
N ILE A 271 -5.49 -17.94 -8.21
CA ILE A 271 -6.40 -17.67 -9.32
C ILE A 271 -6.43 -16.16 -9.63
N ARG A 272 -6.55 -15.32 -8.60
CA ARG A 272 -6.57 -13.86 -8.74
C ARG A 272 -5.29 -13.36 -9.43
N SER A 273 -4.11 -13.75 -8.93
CA SER A 273 -2.82 -13.36 -9.52
C SER A 273 -2.67 -13.88 -10.96
N THR A 274 -3.15 -15.11 -11.22
CA THR A 274 -3.16 -15.69 -12.57
C THR A 274 -4.04 -14.89 -13.53
N VAL A 275 -5.22 -14.42 -13.08
CA VAL A 275 -6.10 -13.56 -13.87
C VAL A 275 -5.40 -12.25 -14.20
N VAL A 276 -4.72 -11.62 -13.23
CA VAL A 276 -3.94 -10.39 -13.46
C VAL A 276 -2.83 -10.61 -14.49
N ALA A 277 -2.10 -11.73 -14.39
CA ALA A 277 -1.09 -12.09 -15.39
C ALA A 277 -1.70 -12.31 -16.80
N CYS A 278 -2.89 -12.93 -16.88
CA CYS A 278 -3.64 -13.08 -18.14
C CYS A 278 -4.10 -11.72 -18.71
N MET A 279 -4.34 -10.74 -17.83
CA MET A 279 -4.65 -9.36 -18.19
C MET A 279 -3.38 -8.50 -18.40
N GLU A 280 -2.26 -9.14 -18.74
CA GLU A 280 -0.99 -8.48 -19.05
C GLU A 280 -0.40 -7.68 -17.88
N GLY A 281 -0.74 -8.04 -16.65
CA GLY A 281 -0.34 -7.31 -15.44
C GLY A 281 -1.21 -6.09 -15.14
N ARG A 282 -2.32 -5.91 -15.85
CA ARG A 282 -3.31 -4.86 -15.56
C ARG A 282 -4.38 -5.43 -14.64
N ASP A 283 -4.35 -5.07 -13.37
CA ASP A 283 -5.44 -5.39 -12.46
C ASP A 283 -6.51 -4.27 -12.42
N SER A 284 -7.58 -4.50 -11.66
CA SER A 284 -8.68 -3.54 -11.50
C SER A 284 -8.33 -2.28 -10.69
N ASN A 285 -7.23 -2.31 -9.93
CA ASN A 285 -6.73 -1.23 -9.10
C ASN A 285 -5.80 -0.28 -9.87
N HIS A 286 -5.25 -0.70 -11.00
CA HIS A 286 -4.45 0.16 -11.89
C HIS A 286 -5.32 0.83 -12.95
N LYS A 287 -5.97 1.95 -12.56
CA LYS A 287 -6.72 2.79 -13.50
C LYS A 287 -5.94 4.05 -13.85
N SER A 288 -5.84 4.33 -15.14
CA SER A 288 -5.29 5.61 -15.61
C SER A 288 -6.27 6.73 -15.30
N TYR A 289 -5.80 7.77 -14.61
CA TYR A 289 -6.56 8.98 -14.34
C TYR A 289 -5.90 10.18 -15.03
N SER A 290 -6.73 11.04 -15.60
CA SER A 290 -6.30 12.33 -16.17
C SER A 290 -7.49 13.29 -16.16
N PRO A 291 -7.35 14.52 -15.62
CA PRO A 291 -6.13 15.15 -15.12
C PRO A 291 -5.82 14.93 -13.62
N VAL A 292 -6.74 14.37 -12.83
CA VAL A 292 -6.64 14.24 -11.37
C VAL A 292 -7.16 12.89 -10.91
N VAL A 293 -6.61 12.35 -9.82
CA VAL A 293 -7.14 11.16 -9.14
C VAL A 293 -8.37 11.57 -8.32
N PRO A 294 -9.55 10.96 -8.56
CA PRO A 294 -10.75 11.24 -7.79
C PRO A 294 -10.57 10.97 -6.29
N LYS A 295 -11.47 11.52 -5.48
CA LYS A 295 -11.52 11.24 -4.06
C LYS A 295 -11.81 9.76 -3.85
N ASP A 296 -11.02 9.12 -3.01
CA ASP A 296 -11.26 7.73 -2.65
C ASP A 296 -12.56 7.62 -1.83
N PRO A 297 -13.57 6.85 -2.30
CA PRO A 297 -14.86 6.72 -1.62
C PRO A 297 -14.80 5.76 -0.43
N HIS A 298 -13.76 4.95 -0.30
CA HIS A 298 -13.71 3.88 0.68
C HIS A 298 -12.99 4.33 1.95
N THR A 299 -13.54 3.98 3.12
CA THR A 299 -12.86 4.26 4.40
C THR A 299 -11.82 3.20 4.71
N PHE A 300 -12.16 1.92 4.56
CA PHE A 300 -11.36 0.79 5.05
C PHE A 300 -10.62 0.03 3.95
N LEU A 301 -11.29 -0.19 2.81
CA LEU A 301 -10.75 -0.93 1.67
C LEU A 301 -9.95 0.00 0.75
N VAL A 302 -8.95 -0.56 0.09
CA VAL A 302 -8.16 0.12 -0.93
C VAL A 302 -8.85 -0.06 -2.28
N GLY A 303 -9.29 1.05 -2.85
CA GLY A 303 -9.81 1.12 -4.22
C GLY A 303 -8.76 1.56 -5.24
N PRO A 304 -9.12 1.57 -6.55
CA PRO A 304 -8.23 2.04 -7.60
C PRO A 304 -7.78 3.49 -7.43
N GLU A 305 -8.62 4.35 -6.84
CA GLU A 305 -8.29 5.74 -6.53
C GLU A 305 -7.16 5.80 -5.49
N TYR A 306 -7.27 5.04 -4.40
CA TYR A 306 -6.24 4.99 -3.35
C TYR A 306 -4.92 4.44 -3.89
N HIS A 307 -4.97 3.36 -4.67
CA HIS A 307 -3.79 2.79 -5.29
C HIS A 307 -3.15 3.73 -6.31
N ALA A 308 -3.93 4.51 -7.05
CA ALA A 308 -3.38 5.55 -7.92
C ALA A 308 -2.63 6.63 -7.12
N LEU A 309 -3.12 7.03 -5.93
CA LEU A 309 -2.40 7.97 -5.07
C LEU A 309 -1.03 7.43 -4.63
N HIS A 310 -0.91 6.11 -4.40
CA HIS A 310 0.37 5.45 -4.16
C HIS A 310 1.34 5.64 -5.33
N HIS A 311 0.89 5.46 -6.57
CA HIS A 311 1.73 5.69 -7.74
C HIS A 311 2.14 7.17 -7.89
N VAL A 312 1.27 8.11 -7.53
CA VAL A 312 1.59 9.54 -7.54
C VAL A 312 2.68 9.87 -6.51
N ASP A 313 2.54 9.37 -5.28
CA ASP A 313 3.53 9.47 -4.21
C ASP A 313 3.83 8.11 -3.57
N PRO A 314 4.86 7.39 -4.08
CA PRO A 314 5.21 6.04 -3.59
C PRO A 314 5.69 5.98 -2.14
N SER A 315 5.86 7.13 -1.48
CA SER A 315 6.13 7.21 -0.04
C SER A 315 4.90 6.90 0.82
N SER A 316 3.72 7.01 0.22
CA SER A 316 2.42 7.12 0.88
C SER A 316 1.43 6.13 0.25
N TYR A 317 0.30 5.89 0.90
CA TYR A 317 -0.80 5.02 0.44
C TYR A 317 -0.33 3.57 0.16
N ILE A 318 0.40 2.97 1.09
CA ILE A 318 1.11 1.69 0.90
C ILE A 318 0.16 0.48 0.89
N GLY A 319 -0.99 0.59 1.56
CA GLY A 319 -1.96 -0.50 1.68
C GLY A 319 -2.41 -1.02 0.32
N SER A 320 -2.51 -2.35 0.21
CA SER A 320 -2.86 -3.06 -1.03
C SER A 320 -4.36 -3.34 -1.15
N SER A 321 -4.96 -3.92 -0.10
CA SER A 321 -6.40 -4.24 -0.03
C SER A 321 -7.09 -3.55 1.15
N PHE A 322 -6.36 -3.35 2.24
CA PHE A 322 -6.84 -2.72 3.47
C PHE A 322 -5.94 -1.55 3.85
N LYS A 323 -6.52 -0.51 4.43
CA LYS A 323 -5.75 0.69 4.86
C LYS A 323 -5.15 0.58 6.26
N VAL A 324 -5.34 -0.54 6.93
CA VAL A 324 -4.93 -0.73 8.34
C VAL A 324 -3.44 -0.48 8.52
N PHE A 325 -2.61 -0.95 7.58
CA PHE A 325 -1.17 -0.69 7.60
C PHE A 325 -0.86 0.81 7.59
N ASP A 326 -1.49 1.55 6.68
CA ASP A 326 -1.29 2.99 6.57
C ASP A 326 -1.84 3.77 7.76
N TRP A 327 -2.91 3.29 8.39
CA TRP A 327 -3.41 3.85 9.64
C TRP A 327 -2.43 3.63 10.79
N MET A 328 -1.74 2.49 10.84
CA MET A 328 -0.75 2.25 11.88
C MET A 328 0.47 3.14 11.71
N LEU A 329 1.02 3.22 10.49
CA LEU A 329 2.26 3.96 10.20
C LEU A 329 2.06 5.45 9.88
N GLY A 330 0.83 5.87 9.60
CA GLY A 330 0.53 7.24 9.18
C GLY A 330 1.00 7.54 7.75
N THR A 331 0.71 6.62 6.82
CA THR A 331 1.07 6.78 5.40
C THR A 331 -0.13 7.05 4.49
N SER A 332 -1.35 7.23 5.02
CA SER A 332 -2.58 7.47 4.24
C SER A 332 -2.76 8.91 3.73
N ALA A 333 -1.71 9.73 3.71
CA ALA A 333 -1.77 11.08 3.18
C ALA A 333 -0.41 11.50 2.58
N SER A 334 -0.45 12.36 1.56
CA SER A 334 0.74 12.93 0.93
C SER A 334 0.77 14.44 1.07
N LEU A 335 1.69 14.92 1.90
CA LEU A 335 1.96 16.35 2.12
C LEU A 335 3.27 16.80 1.46
N ARG A 336 4.13 15.85 1.13
CA ARG A 336 5.45 16.11 0.57
C ARG A 336 5.33 16.93 -0.71
N SER A 337 6.14 17.98 -0.80
CA SER A 337 6.20 18.90 -1.96
C SER A 337 4.90 19.65 -2.26
N ARG A 338 3.87 19.58 -1.39
CA ARG A 338 2.68 20.42 -1.50
C ARG A 338 3.01 21.85 -1.06
N ARG A 339 2.37 22.83 -1.68
CA ARG A 339 2.47 24.26 -1.31
C ARG A 339 1.28 24.60 -0.41
N VAL A 340 1.56 25.09 0.78
CA VAL A 340 0.51 25.34 1.78
C VAL A 340 0.30 26.84 1.92
N THR A 341 -0.96 27.27 1.94
CA THR A 341 -1.33 28.65 2.27
C THR A 341 -2.22 28.64 3.49
N ILE A 342 -1.84 29.38 4.51
CA ILE A 342 -2.63 29.62 5.72
C ILE A 342 -3.29 30.97 5.56
N PHE A 343 -4.61 31.00 5.61
CA PHE A 343 -5.41 32.21 5.51
C PHE A 343 -6.04 32.52 6.87
N GLY A 344 -5.79 33.72 7.40
CA GLY A 344 -6.28 34.13 8.72
C GLY A 344 -5.33 33.80 9.87
N ASN A 345 -5.62 34.35 11.04
CA ASN A 345 -4.80 34.25 12.23
C ASN A 345 -5.13 32.99 13.05
N LEU A 346 -4.18 32.07 13.07
CA LEU A 346 -4.20 30.84 13.88
C LEU A 346 -3.42 30.96 15.19
N GLY A 347 -2.85 32.13 15.49
CA GLY A 347 -2.06 32.41 16.69
C GLY A 347 -0.86 31.47 16.84
N THR A 348 -0.55 31.10 18.09
CA THR A 348 0.57 30.21 18.44
C THR A 348 0.42 28.81 17.85
N PHE A 349 -0.81 28.35 17.61
CA PHE A 349 -1.05 27.09 16.92
C PHE A 349 -0.69 27.14 15.44
N GLY A 350 -0.94 28.27 14.76
CA GLY A 350 -0.49 28.46 13.38
C GLY A 350 1.02 28.30 13.24
N VAL A 351 1.77 28.90 14.18
CA VAL A 351 3.23 28.78 14.26
C VAL A 351 3.66 27.32 14.49
N ALA A 352 2.99 26.62 15.42
CA ALA A 352 3.27 25.22 15.70
C ALA A 352 2.92 24.29 14.51
N LEU A 353 1.78 24.52 13.87
CA LEU A 353 1.33 23.76 12.70
C LEU A 353 2.27 23.96 11.51
N LYS A 354 2.71 25.19 11.26
CA LYS A 354 3.72 25.50 10.25
C LYS A 354 5.00 24.71 10.47
N LYS A 355 5.47 24.61 11.72
CA LYS A 355 6.66 23.81 12.06
C LYS A 355 6.46 22.34 11.72
N GLU A 356 5.31 21.76 12.05
CA GLU A 356 5.02 20.36 11.73
C GLU A 356 4.85 20.14 10.21
N LEU A 357 4.21 21.06 9.49
CA LEU A 357 4.11 21.02 8.03
C LEU A 357 5.48 21.02 7.35
N LEU A 358 6.40 21.89 7.81
CA LEU A 358 7.77 21.93 7.29
C LEU A 358 8.52 20.61 7.57
N SER A 359 8.24 19.95 8.69
CA SER A 359 8.82 18.62 8.99
C SER A 359 8.32 17.52 8.03
N GLU A 360 7.12 17.69 7.45
CA GLU A 360 6.55 16.80 6.42
C GLU A 360 7.08 17.08 5.02
N SER A 361 8.11 17.93 4.87
CA SER A 361 8.72 18.26 3.59
C SER A 361 7.73 18.88 2.59
N VAL A 362 6.78 19.68 3.08
CA VAL A 362 6.00 20.60 2.21
C VAL A 362 6.96 21.55 1.47
N SER A 363 6.60 21.99 0.28
CA SER A 363 7.47 22.85 -0.53
C SER A 363 7.62 24.25 0.07
N CYS A 364 6.52 24.82 0.55
CA CYS A 364 6.48 26.11 1.23
C CYS A 364 5.21 26.24 2.06
N VAL A 365 5.25 27.17 3.03
CA VAL A 365 4.08 27.61 3.80
C VAL A 365 4.02 29.13 3.70
N GLU A 366 2.99 29.64 3.03
CA GLU A 366 2.71 31.07 2.89
C GLU A 366 1.55 31.46 3.82
N GLU A 367 1.64 32.63 4.46
CA GLU A 367 0.59 33.16 5.32
C GLU A 367 -0.05 34.36 4.62
N LEU A 368 -1.38 34.41 4.62
CA LEU A 368 -2.17 35.53 4.11
C LEU A 368 -3.03 36.09 5.24
N GLU A 369 -2.82 37.37 5.54
CA GLU A 369 -3.67 38.13 6.44
C GLU A 369 -4.80 38.80 5.65
N LEU A 370 -5.96 38.88 6.31
CA LEU A 370 -7.14 39.53 5.77
C LEU A 370 -6.98 41.03 6.01
N ASP A 371 -6.38 41.75 5.06
CA ASP A 371 -6.37 43.21 5.13
C ASP A 371 -7.80 43.73 5.06
N SER A 372 -8.21 44.50 6.09
CA SER A 372 -9.54 45.07 6.21
C SER A 372 -9.88 46.05 5.08
N GLU A 373 -8.85 46.58 4.39
CA GLU A 373 -8.99 47.40 3.19
C GLU A 373 -8.89 46.52 1.95
N ARG A 374 -10.04 46.05 1.45
CA ARG A 374 -10.16 45.28 0.19
C ARG A 374 -9.82 46.15 -1.01
N SER A 375 -8.54 46.44 -1.22
CA SER A 375 -8.07 46.96 -2.50
C SER A 375 -8.19 45.88 -3.58
N GLU A 376 -8.44 46.27 -4.83
CA GLU A 376 -8.41 45.32 -5.96
C GLU A 376 -7.04 44.64 -6.10
N GLU A 377 -5.96 45.30 -5.65
CA GLU A 377 -4.61 44.75 -5.63
C GLU A 377 -4.49 43.57 -4.65
N SER A 378 -5.04 43.68 -3.44
CA SER A 378 -5.07 42.59 -2.46
C SER A 378 -5.84 41.38 -2.99
N ARG A 379 -6.89 41.61 -3.79
CA ARG A 379 -7.66 40.54 -4.46
C ARG A 379 -6.83 39.83 -5.53
N LEU A 380 -6.12 40.57 -6.37
CA LEU A 380 -5.24 40.00 -7.40
C LEU A 380 -4.08 39.21 -6.78
N MET A 381 -3.47 39.72 -5.71
CA MET A 381 -2.43 39.02 -4.96
C MET A 381 -2.95 37.70 -4.38
N THR A 382 -4.14 37.72 -3.76
CA THR A 382 -4.79 36.51 -3.23
C THR A 382 -5.00 35.49 -4.33
N MET A 383 -5.54 35.91 -5.49
CA MET A 383 -5.73 35.02 -6.64
C MET A 383 -4.42 34.38 -7.12
N GLU A 384 -3.33 35.16 -7.16
CA GLU A 384 -2.03 34.64 -7.59
C GLU A 384 -1.44 33.64 -6.60
N VAL A 385 -1.62 33.87 -5.30
CA VAL A 385 -1.23 32.91 -4.26
C VAL A 385 -2.06 31.63 -4.40
N LEU A 386 -3.39 31.73 -4.50
CA LEU A 386 -4.27 30.55 -4.62
C LEU A 386 -3.96 29.68 -5.85
N LYS A 387 -3.52 30.26 -6.98
CA LYS A 387 -3.08 29.48 -8.16
C LYS A 387 -1.85 28.60 -7.89
N ARG A 388 -1.03 28.97 -6.91
CA ARG A 388 0.19 28.25 -6.54
C ARG A 388 0.06 27.52 -5.20
N THR A 389 -1.05 27.65 -4.49
CA THR A 389 -1.38 26.81 -3.34
C THR A 389 -1.68 25.39 -3.81
N ASP A 390 -1.58 24.39 -2.94
CA ASP A 390 -2.10 23.02 -3.12
C ASP A 390 -2.96 22.61 -1.92
N ILE A 391 -2.66 23.17 -0.74
CA ILE A 391 -3.41 23.00 0.50
C ILE A 391 -3.75 24.39 1.05
N LEU A 392 -5.03 24.71 1.14
CA LEU A 392 -5.54 25.94 1.73
C LEU A 392 -6.02 25.66 3.17
N ILE A 393 -5.39 26.30 4.16
CA ILE A 393 -5.76 26.20 5.57
C ILE A 393 -6.50 27.47 5.97
N LEU A 394 -7.70 27.33 6.51
CA LEU A 394 -8.61 28.41 6.85
C LEU A 394 -8.65 28.60 8.36
N GLY A 395 -8.23 29.77 8.81
CA GLY A 395 -8.25 30.22 10.21
C GLY A 395 -9.65 30.50 10.73
N SER A 396 -9.79 30.53 12.06
CA SER A 396 -11.08 30.68 12.74
C SER A 396 -11.58 32.14 12.84
N ASP A 397 -10.72 33.10 12.52
CA ASP A 397 -10.99 34.54 12.52
C ASP A 397 -11.70 35.02 11.25
N LEU A 398 -11.64 34.25 10.17
CA LEU A 398 -12.58 34.32 9.06
C LEU A 398 -13.99 34.11 9.62
N GLY A 399 -14.78 35.19 9.75
CA GLY A 399 -16.18 35.07 10.16
C GLY A 399 -16.88 33.97 9.36
N ARG A 400 -17.51 32.99 10.06
CA ARG A 400 -18.11 31.83 9.37
C ARG A 400 -19.20 32.27 8.41
N GLY A 401 -19.25 31.66 7.22
CA GLY A 401 -20.28 31.90 6.22
C GLY A 401 -19.71 32.38 4.88
N GLN A 402 -20.34 33.39 4.28
CA GLN A 402 -20.14 33.76 2.88
C GLN A 402 -18.68 34.08 2.49
N GLU A 403 -17.84 34.54 3.42
CA GLU A 403 -16.44 34.86 3.09
C GLU A 403 -15.58 33.62 2.92
N MET A 404 -15.76 32.64 3.81
CA MET A 404 -15.09 31.34 3.70
C MET A 404 -15.57 30.59 2.46
N ASP A 405 -16.89 30.61 2.18
CA ASP A 405 -17.45 30.07 0.95
C ASP A 405 -16.80 30.72 -0.28
N LYS A 406 -16.78 32.06 -0.34
CA LYS A 406 -16.17 32.80 -1.45
C LYS A 406 -14.70 32.44 -1.65
N LEU A 407 -13.94 32.27 -0.58
CA LEU A 407 -12.52 31.94 -0.66
C LEU A 407 -12.32 30.51 -1.17
N VAL A 408 -13.11 29.53 -0.71
CA VAL A 408 -13.05 28.16 -1.21
C VAL A 408 -13.47 28.10 -2.67
N GLU A 409 -14.52 28.80 -3.07
CA GLU A 409 -14.94 28.86 -4.48
C GLU A 409 -13.89 29.57 -5.36
N LEU A 410 -13.25 30.63 -4.85
CA LEU A 410 -12.14 31.31 -5.53
C LEU A 410 -10.94 30.37 -5.69
N PHE A 411 -10.61 29.61 -4.64
CA PHE A 411 -9.58 28.59 -4.65
C PHE A 411 -9.86 27.52 -5.70
N LYS A 412 -11.06 26.93 -5.70
CA LYS A 412 -11.50 25.96 -6.73
C LYS A 412 -11.39 26.52 -8.15
N THR A 413 -11.79 27.77 -8.35
CA THR A 413 -11.80 28.41 -9.66
C THR A 413 -10.39 28.61 -10.22
N HIS A 414 -9.44 29.00 -9.36
CA HIS A 414 -8.08 29.35 -9.77
C HIS A 414 -7.10 28.20 -9.68
N GLN A 415 -7.33 27.27 -8.77
CA GLN A 415 -6.54 26.07 -8.66
C GLN A 415 -7.05 25.02 -9.64
N LYS A 416 -6.45 25.00 -10.82
CA LYS A 416 -6.57 23.88 -11.75
C LYS A 416 -5.40 22.94 -11.52
N ALA A 417 -5.70 21.66 -11.26
CA ALA A 417 -4.66 20.65 -11.22
C ALA A 417 -3.89 20.66 -12.55
N LYS A 418 -2.58 20.90 -12.44
CA LYS A 418 -1.70 20.90 -13.60
C LYS A 418 -1.27 19.45 -13.82
N PRO A 419 -1.58 18.83 -14.98
CA PRO A 419 -1.23 17.45 -15.26
C PRO A 419 0.27 17.15 -15.14
N THR A 420 1.11 18.19 -15.26
CA THR A 420 2.56 18.12 -15.17
C THR A 420 3.12 18.20 -13.75
N HIS A 421 2.34 18.66 -12.76
CA HIS A 421 2.85 18.98 -11.42
C HIS A 421 2.16 18.23 -10.28
N SER A 422 0.87 17.92 -10.38
CA SER A 422 0.18 17.16 -9.33
C SER A 422 -1.11 16.54 -9.87
N LEU A 423 -1.21 15.22 -9.79
CA LEU A 423 -2.45 14.47 -10.04
C LEU A 423 -3.32 14.39 -8.77
N LEU A 424 -2.92 15.07 -7.69
CA LEU A 424 -3.65 15.07 -6.42
C LEU A 424 -4.71 16.17 -6.43
N LEU A 425 -5.82 15.91 -5.75
CA LEU A 425 -6.83 16.94 -5.51
C LEU A 425 -6.25 18.10 -4.70
N PRO A 426 -6.72 19.34 -4.95
CA PRO A 426 -6.52 20.46 -4.03
C PRO A 426 -7.14 20.13 -2.68
N GLU A 427 -6.46 20.48 -1.58
CA GLU A 427 -6.98 20.23 -0.23
C GLU A 427 -7.40 21.53 0.44
N VAL A 428 -8.47 21.48 1.22
CA VAL A 428 -8.93 22.59 2.06
C VAL A 428 -9.07 22.11 3.49
N TRP A 429 -8.38 22.75 4.43
CA TRP A 429 -8.45 22.43 5.84
C TRP A 429 -9.13 23.58 6.58
N SER A 430 -10.28 23.34 7.20
CA SER A 430 -10.99 24.34 7.98
C SER A 430 -10.77 24.09 9.46
N ILE A 431 -10.35 25.13 10.19
CA ILE A 431 -10.08 25.02 11.62
C ILE A 431 -11.24 25.64 12.40
N ASP A 432 -11.96 24.79 13.12
CA ASP A 432 -13.03 25.19 14.01
C ASP A 432 -12.51 25.29 15.45
N THR A 433 -12.33 26.52 15.92
CA THR A 433 -12.19 26.78 17.35
C THR A 433 -13.58 26.81 17.97
N GLY A 434 -13.90 25.82 18.81
CA GLY A 434 -15.23 25.60 19.41
C GLY A 434 -15.74 26.70 20.35
N ALA A 435 -15.20 27.93 20.28
CA ALA A 435 -15.71 29.13 20.94
C ALA A 435 -17.19 29.41 20.59
N ASN A 436 -17.74 28.80 19.53
CA ASN A 436 -19.15 28.88 19.15
C ASN A 436 -19.96 27.60 19.43
N ALA A 437 -19.33 26.55 19.97
CA ALA A 437 -19.97 25.26 20.28
C ALA A 437 -20.26 25.06 21.78
N CYS A 438 -19.68 25.88 22.67
CA CYS A 438 -19.87 25.78 24.12
C CYS A 438 -20.70 26.96 24.68
N PRO A 439 -21.95 26.74 25.13
CA PRO A 439 -22.75 27.78 25.75
C PRO A 439 -22.53 27.82 27.28
N THR A 440 -21.42 28.35 27.76
CA THR A 440 -21.22 28.80 29.17
C THR A 440 -19.90 29.59 29.23
N LEU A 441 -19.75 30.81 29.76
CA LEU A 441 -20.38 31.46 30.89
C LEU A 441 -20.29 33.00 30.70
N GLY A 442 -21.41 33.73 30.81
CA GLY A 442 -21.40 35.12 31.29
C GLY A 442 -21.50 36.31 30.30
N HIS A 443 -21.51 36.13 28.98
CA HIS A 443 -21.81 37.24 28.07
C HIS A 443 -22.90 36.90 27.05
N GLN A 444 -24.03 37.59 27.20
CA GLN A 444 -25.19 37.51 26.34
C GLN A 444 -24.81 37.93 24.92
N SER A 445 -24.56 36.94 24.05
CA SER A 445 -24.76 37.14 22.61
C SER A 445 -25.97 36.31 22.20
N HIS A 446 -27.03 37.02 21.81
CA HIS A 446 -28.29 36.44 21.36
C HIS A 446 -28.07 35.57 20.12
N GLY A 447 -28.19 34.26 20.29
CA GLY A 447 -28.22 33.27 19.22
C GLY A 447 -28.00 31.89 19.82
N THR A 448 -29.09 31.15 19.98
CA THR A 448 -29.14 29.82 20.61
C THR A 448 -28.12 28.87 19.98
N SER A 449 -27.22 28.35 20.80
CA SER A 449 -26.15 27.40 20.43
C SER A 449 -26.68 26.10 19.76
N VAL A 450 -27.97 25.81 19.92
CA VAL A 450 -28.65 24.62 19.39
C VAL A 450 -28.92 24.71 17.88
N GLU A 451 -29.13 25.91 17.32
CA GLU A 451 -29.43 26.07 15.88
C GLU A 451 -28.17 26.21 15.00
N ARG A 452 -27.05 26.68 15.58
CA ARG A 452 -25.79 26.86 14.83
C ARG A 452 -25.11 25.54 14.50
N ARG A 453 -25.23 24.52 15.35
CA ARG A 453 -24.55 23.23 15.17
C ARG A 453 -25.06 22.46 13.93
N PRO A 454 -26.38 22.32 13.68
CA PRO A 454 -26.88 21.72 12.44
C PRO A 454 -26.58 22.53 11.17
N ALA A 455 -26.47 23.87 11.26
CA ALA A 455 -26.08 24.69 10.12
C ALA A 455 -24.59 24.52 9.78
N LEU A 456 -23.75 24.42 10.79
CA LEU A 456 -22.32 24.17 10.66
C LEU A 456 -22.01 22.76 10.15
N GLU A 457 -22.69 21.74 10.67
CA GLU A 457 -22.56 20.37 10.16
C GLU A 457 -22.97 20.28 8.69
N ARG A 458 -24.06 20.96 8.29
CA ARG A 458 -24.46 21.07 6.88
C ARG A 458 -23.40 21.77 6.02
N TYR A 459 -22.77 22.82 6.54
CA TYR A 459 -21.68 23.53 5.88
C TYR A 459 -20.48 22.59 5.61
N HIS A 460 -19.98 21.90 6.64
CA HIS A 460 -18.84 21.00 6.48
C HIS A 460 -19.18 19.79 5.60
N LYS A 461 -20.39 19.25 5.74
CA LYS A 461 -20.87 18.14 4.92
C LYS A 461 -20.87 18.50 3.43
N ARG A 462 -21.32 19.71 3.05
CA ARG A 462 -21.29 20.18 1.66
C ARG A 462 -19.90 20.08 1.04
N TYR A 463 -18.86 20.46 1.78
CA TYR A 463 -17.47 20.38 1.29
C TYR A 463 -16.85 18.99 1.42
N HIS A 464 -17.29 18.16 2.36
CA HIS A 464 -16.91 16.75 2.40
C HIS A 464 -17.39 15.99 1.16
N ASP A 465 -18.61 16.30 0.70
CA ASP A 465 -19.26 15.71 -0.47
C ASP A 465 -18.81 16.37 -1.80
N ASP A 466 -17.97 17.42 -1.76
CA ASP A 466 -17.45 18.09 -2.95
C ASP A 466 -16.34 17.27 -3.62
N GLU A 467 -16.53 16.83 -4.85
CA GLU A 467 -15.59 15.96 -5.58
C GLU A 467 -14.35 16.72 -6.11
N ASP A 468 -14.40 18.04 -6.20
CA ASP A 468 -13.30 18.85 -6.76
C ASP A 468 -12.17 19.11 -5.74
N ILE A 469 -12.44 18.87 -4.45
CA ILE A 469 -11.49 19.13 -3.36
C ILE A 469 -11.47 18.00 -2.33
N LEU A 470 -10.33 17.85 -1.66
CA LEU A 470 -10.24 17.08 -0.43
C LEU A 470 -10.43 18.00 0.78
N TYR A 471 -11.62 17.99 1.35
CA TYR A 471 -11.95 18.79 2.51
C TYR A 471 -11.62 18.07 3.83
N ARG A 472 -10.93 18.78 4.73
CA ARG A 472 -10.66 18.35 6.10
C ARG A 472 -11.22 19.38 7.09
N HIS A 473 -11.91 18.88 8.10
CA HIS A 473 -12.45 19.67 9.19
C HIS A 473 -11.64 19.38 10.46
N ILE A 474 -10.92 20.37 10.96
CA ILE A 474 -10.11 20.27 12.18
C ILE A 474 -10.93 20.88 13.33
N VAL A 475 -11.36 20.03 14.27
CA VAL A 475 -12.23 20.42 15.39
C VAL A 475 -11.41 20.61 16.65
N CYS A 476 -11.45 21.81 17.22
CA CYS A 476 -10.80 22.15 18.48
C CYS A 476 -11.88 22.35 19.56
N HIS A 477 -12.06 21.37 20.45
CA HIS A 477 -13.10 21.44 21.47
C HIS A 477 -12.72 22.48 22.55
N SER A 478 -13.49 23.56 22.63
CA SER A 478 -13.36 24.67 23.59
C SER A 478 -12.09 25.53 23.52
N ARG A 479 -12.28 26.83 23.77
CA ARG A 479 -11.17 27.80 23.91
C ARG A 479 -10.29 27.48 25.13
N ILE A 480 -10.85 26.86 26.17
CA ILE A 480 -10.19 26.56 27.44
C ILE A 480 -9.21 25.39 27.31
N GLU A 481 -9.60 24.32 26.63
CA GLU A 481 -8.67 23.21 26.35
C GLU A 481 -7.54 23.62 25.41
N TRP A 482 -7.80 24.54 24.48
CA TRP A 482 -6.77 25.13 23.62
C TRP A 482 -5.74 25.96 24.40
N PHE A 483 -6.16 26.68 25.44
CA PHE A 483 -5.23 27.43 26.29
C PHE A 483 -4.40 26.52 27.21
N ASN A 484 -4.92 25.33 27.58
CA ASN A 484 -4.21 24.37 28.43
C ASN A 484 -3.37 23.35 27.64
N THR A 485 -3.72 23.07 26.38
CA THR A 485 -2.89 22.22 25.51
C THR A 485 -1.77 23.04 24.90
N ARG A 486 -0.54 22.51 24.96
CA ARG A 486 0.60 23.13 24.30
C ARG A 486 0.34 23.17 22.79
N PRO A 487 0.45 24.32 22.10
CA PRO A 487 0.17 24.43 20.66
C PRO A 487 0.93 23.40 19.80
N GLU A 488 2.14 23.03 20.21
CA GLU A 488 2.94 21.98 19.56
C GLU A 488 2.31 20.60 19.66
N TRP A 489 1.67 20.28 20.78
CA TRP A 489 0.99 19.00 20.96
C TRP A 489 -0.29 18.94 20.10
N ALA A 490 -1.06 20.02 20.05
CA ALA A 490 -2.25 20.10 19.19
C ALA A 490 -1.87 19.97 17.72
N ALA A 491 -0.84 20.68 17.26
CA ALA A 491 -0.33 20.58 15.90
C ALA A 491 0.12 19.14 15.56
N LYS A 492 0.89 18.51 16.46
CA LYS A 492 1.30 17.10 16.29
C LYS A 492 0.12 16.14 16.21
N THR A 493 -0.91 16.37 17.01
CA THR A 493 -2.13 15.54 17.03
C THR A 493 -2.91 15.68 15.73
N VAL A 494 -3.11 16.92 15.25
CA VAL A 494 -3.72 17.20 13.94
C VAL A 494 -2.95 16.47 12.83
N MET A 495 -1.62 16.59 12.82
CA MET A 495 -0.78 15.95 11.82
C MET A 495 -0.79 14.42 11.94
N TRP A 496 -0.88 13.88 13.16
CA TRP A 496 -1.00 12.43 13.40
C TRP A 496 -2.26 11.84 12.77
N TRP A 497 -3.38 12.57 12.85
CA TRP A 497 -4.66 12.21 12.22
C TRP A 497 -4.64 12.36 10.70
N ILE A 498 -4.10 13.48 10.21
CA ILE A 498 -3.99 13.74 8.76
C ILE A 498 -3.15 12.67 8.08
N ARG A 499 -2.01 12.28 8.67
CA ARG A 499 -1.16 11.16 8.22
C ARG A 499 -1.92 9.83 8.10
N ARG A 500 -3.00 9.65 8.86
CA ARG A 500 -3.86 8.45 8.85
C ARG A 500 -5.09 8.61 7.96
N GLY A 501 -5.14 9.68 7.16
CA GLY A 501 -6.18 9.92 6.17
C GLY A 501 -7.47 10.52 6.76
N ALA A 502 -7.46 10.96 8.02
CA ALA A 502 -8.65 11.51 8.67
C ALA A 502 -9.14 12.79 7.95
N ARG A 503 -10.45 12.82 7.65
CA ARG A 503 -11.14 13.99 7.09
C ARG A 503 -11.79 14.84 8.18
N SER A 504 -12.26 14.21 9.24
CA SER A 504 -12.61 14.90 10.50
C SER A 504 -11.45 14.68 11.47
N VAL A 505 -10.83 15.76 11.91
CA VAL A 505 -9.58 15.75 12.66
C VAL A 505 -9.80 16.38 14.03
N PRO A 506 -9.81 15.61 15.12
CA PRO A 506 -9.87 16.18 16.44
C PRO A 506 -8.48 16.75 16.81
N ALA A 507 -8.44 18.05 17.15
CA ALA A 507 -7.22 18.73 17.59
C ALA A 507 -6.91 18.52 19.08
N THR A 508 -7.89 18.07 19.86
CA THR A 508 -7.76 17.60 21.25
C THR A 508 -8.16 16.13 21.33
N PHE A 509 -7.59 15.39 22.29
CA PHE A 509 -7.89 13.96 22.48
C PHE A 509 -9.26 13.83 23.17
N ASP A 510 -10.33 14.08 22.42
CA ASP A 510 -11.68 13.79 22.87
C ASP A 510 -12.20 12.53 22.16
N LEU A 511 -12.47 11.49 22.94
CA LEU A 511 -13.05 10.24 22.47
C LEU A 511 -14.44 10.45 21.87
N SER A 512 -15.15 11.55 22.18
CA SER A 512 -16.45 11.83 21.57
C SER A 512 -16.37 12.26 20.10
N ALA A 513 -15.19 12.67 19.60
CA ALA A 513 -14.99 13.03 18.19
C ALA A 513 -14.84 11.80 17.26
N PHE A 514 -14.82 10.60 17.83
CA PHE A 514 -14.66 9.33 17.10
C PHE A 514 -16.00 8.70 16.67
N PHE A 515 -17.13 9.23 17.14
CA PHE A 515 -18.47 8.68 16.90
C PHE A 515 -19.30 9.54 15.95
#